data_AF-A0A954TZ40-F1
#
_entry.id   AF-A0A954TZ40-F1
#
_cell.length_a   1.000
_cell.length_b   1.000
_cell.length_c   1.000
_cell.angle_alpha   90.00
_cell.angle_beta   90.00
_cell.angle_gamma   90.00
#
_symmetry.space_group_name_H-M   'P 1'
#
loop_
_entity.id
_entity.type
_entity.pdbx_description
1 polymer ?
#
loop_
_entity_poly.entity_id
_entity_poly.type
_entity_poly.pdbx_seq_one_letter_code
_entity_poly.pdbx_strand_id
1 'polypeptide(L)' 'MYSCIYEGTVSHRRHEPVDHQFQYRLFMVYLDLDEIPALVGRRALIGASGRAVRGFLRDDHLFQPA' A
#
# COMPACT_ATOMS: atom_id res chain seq x y z
N MET A 1 -7.43 10.93 6.08
CA MET A 1 -6.67 11.73 5.08
C MET A 1 -6.89 11.00 3.78
N TYR A 2 -7.41 11.61 2.72
CA TYR A 2 -7.95 10.83 1.60
C TYR A 2 -6.90 9.97 0.87
N SER A 3 -7.35 8.83 0.37
CA SER A 3 -6.52 7.96 -0.47
C SER A 3 -5.99 8.72 -1.68
N CYS A 4 -4.75 8.43 -2.07
CA CYS A 4 -4.10 9.10 -3.19
C CYS A 4 -2.98 8.25 -3.80
N ILE A 5 -2.70 8.50 -5.07
CA ILE A 5 -1.58 7.92 -5.78
C ILE A 5 -0.49 8.99 -5.85
N TYR A 6 0.65 8.70 -5.24
CA TYR A 6 1.83 9.53 -5.31
C TYR A 6 2.73 9.02 -6.42
N GLU A 7 3.05 9.89 -7.36
CA GLU A 7 3.97 9.60 -8.45
C GLU A 7 5.28 10.34 -8.23
N GLY A 8 6.38 9.69 -8.59
CA GLY A 8 7.69 10.29 -8.44
C GLY A 8 8.78 9.49 -9.10
N THR A 9 10.00 9.96 -8.88
CA THR A 9 11.19 9.28 -9.36
C THR A 9 12.07 8.95 -8.18
N VAL A 10 12.46 7.69 -8.07
CA VAL A 10 13.35 7.21 -7.01
C VAL A 10 14.75 7.10 -7.58
N SER A 11 15.70 7.74 -6.91
CA SER A 11 17.13 7.55 -7.15
C SER A 11 17.68 6.61 -6.09
N HIS A 12 18.26 5.50 -6.52
CA HIS A 12 19.02 4.61 -5.65
C HIS A 12 20.50 4.79 -5.96
N ARG A 13 21.29 5.09 -4.92
CA ARG A 13 22.75 5.12 -4.96
C ARG A 13 23.33 4.22 -3.88
N ARG A 14 24.22 3.33 -4.28
CA ARG A 14 25.04 2.49 -3.42
C ARG A 14 26.50 2.81 -3.68
N HIS A 15 27.28 3.01 -2.63
CA HIS A 15 28.68 3.42 -2.72
C HIS A 15 29.67 2.25 -2.65
N GLU A 16 29.34 1.17 -1.93
CA GLU A 16 30.26 0.03 -1.75
C GLU A 16 29.53 -1.32 -1.85
N PRO A 17 30.21 -2.37 -2.34
CA PRO A 17 31.63 -2.45 -2.72
C PRO A 17 31.94 -1.91 -4.13
N VAL A 18 30.91 -1.58 -4.93
CA VAL A 18 31.04 -0.95 -6.24
C VAL A 18 30.01 0.16 -6.31
N ASP A 19 30.40 1.32 -6.85
CA ASP A 19 29.47 2.42 -7.12
C ASP A 19 28.38 1.96 -8.09
N HIS A 20 27.14 1.95 -7.61
CA HIS A 20 25.97 1.60 -8.40
C HIS A 20 24.87 2.65 -8.20
N GLN A 21 24.39 3.20 -9.31
CA GLN A 21 23.39 4.26 -9.31
C GLN A 21 22.35 3.96 -10.37
N PHE A 22 21.08 4.05 -9.99
CA PHE A 22 19.97 3.96 -10.92
C PHE A 22 18.80 4.85 -10.51
N GLN A 23 18.05 5.28 -11.50
CA GLN A 23 16.90 6.15 -11.33
C GLN A 23 15.73 5.58 -12.12
N TYR A 24 14.56 5.50 -11.48
CA TYR A 24 13.37 4.91 -12.08
C TYR A 24 12.09 5.57 -11.59
N ARG A 25 11.09 5.59 -12.47
CA ARG A 25 9.75 6.07 -12.12
C ARG A 25 9.06 5.05 -11.23
N LEU A 26 8.45 5.53 -10.15
CA LEU A 26 7.69 4.74 -9.21
C LEU A 26 6.39 5.49 -8.88
N PHE A 27 5.33 4.74 -8.62
CA PHE A 27 4.16 5.26 -7.92
C PHE A 27 3.97 4.50 -6.60
N MET A 28 3.45 5.18 -5.60
CA MET A 28 3.06 4.61 -4.32
C MET A 28 1.60 4.96 -4.04
N VAL A 29 0.85 3.98 -3.57
CA VAL A 29 -0.55 4.19 -3.18
C VAL A 29 -0.60 4.43 -1.67
N TYR A 30 -1.12 5.58 -1.28
CA TYR A 30 -1.54 5.83 0.09
C TYR A 30 -3.03 5.55 0.18
N LEU A 31 -3.39 4.60 1.03
CA LEU A 31 -4.76 4.14 1.19
C LEU A 31 -5.24 4.51 2.59
N ASP A 32 -6.33 5.27 2.67
CA ASP A 32 -7.05 5.45 3.91
C ASP A 32 -7.83 4.15 4.22
N LEU A 33 -7.53 3.53 5.36
CA LEU A 33 -8.14 2.25 5.73
C LEU A 33 -9.63 2.37 6.03
N ASP A 34 -10.12 3.58 6.34
CA ASP A 34 -11.54 3.84 6.57
C ASP A 34 -12.34 3.91 5.26
N GLU A 35 -11.67 4.12 4.12
CA GLU A 35 -12.30 4.08 2.80
C GLU A 35 -12.46 2.65 2.25
N ILE A 36 -11.80 1.66 2.86
CA ILE A 36 -11.83 0.25 2.41
C ILE A 36 -13.28 -0.25 2.23
N PRO A 37 -14.22 -0.08 3.18
CA PRO A 37 -15.60 -0.57 3.00
C PRO A 37 -16.32 0.01 1.78
N ALA A 38 -15.97 1.23 1.36
CA ALA A 38 -16.53 1.88 0.18
C ALA A 38 -15.82 1.45 -1.11
N LEU A 39 -14.51 1.21 -1.05
CA LEU A 39 -13.67 0.80 -2.19
C LEU A 39 -13.88 -0.67 -2.59
N VAL A 40 -14.04 -1.56 -1.62
CA VAL A 40 -14.27 -2.99 -1.85
C VAL A 40 -15.72 -3.35 -1.54
N GLY A 41 -16.56 -3.25 -2.57
CA GLY A 41 -17.97 -3.63 -2.48
C GLY A 41 -18.20 -5.09 -2.07
N ARG A 42 -19.46 -5.45 -1.76
CA ARG A 42 -19.90 -6.73 -1.15
C ARG A 42 -19.47 -8.04 -1.85
N ARG A 43 -18.87 -7.99 -3.04
CA ARG A 43 -18.43 -9.17 -3.83
C ARG A 43 -16.99 -9.11 -4.30
N ALA A 44 -16.19 -8.16 -3.82
CA ALA A 44 -14.81 -8.06 -4.24
C ALA A 44 -13.99 -9.24 -3.67
N LEU A 45 -13.13 -9.83 -4.51
CA LEU A 45 -12.10 -10.78 -4.09
C LEU A 45 -11.13 -10.15 -3.07
N ILE A 46 -11.17 -8.82 -2.96
CA ILE A 46 -10.47 -8.01 -1.97
C ILE A 46 -11.50 -7.47 -0.98
N GLY A 47 -11.27 -7.56 0.33
CA GLY A 47 -12.27 -7.12 1.30
C GLY A 47 -11.80 -7.17 2.75
N ALA A 48 -12.49 -6.47 3.65
CA ALA A 48 -12.18 -6.46 5.09
C ALA A 48 -12.91 -7.58 5.87
N SER A 49 -13.32 -8.66 5.19
CA SER A 49 -14.01 -9.79 5.83
C SER A 49 -13.16 -11.05 5.79
N GLY A 50 -13.32 -11.93 6.78
CA GLY A 50 -12.56 -13.18 6.86
C GLY A 50 -12.78 -14.19 5.73
N ARG A 51 -13.67 -13.91 4.76
CA ARG A 51 -13.89 -14.74 3.55
C ARG A 51 -13.39 -14.09 2.26
N ALA A 52 -12.73 -12.93 2.33
CA ALA A 52 -12.09 -12.32 1.17
C ALA A 52 -10.88 -13.16 0.73
N VAL A 53 -10.64 -13.26 -0.58
CA VAL A 53 -9.46 -13.96 -1.13
C VAL A 53 -8.17 -13.20 -0.81
N ARG A 54 -8.25 -11.87 -0.78
CA ARG A 54 -7.16 -10.97 -0.39
C ARG A 54 -7.71 -9.86 0.50
N GLY A 55 -7.59 -10.00 1.80
CA GLY A 55 -8.18 -9.02 2.72
C GLY A 55 -7.16 -8.25 3.54
N PHE A 56 -7.63 -7.12 4.08
CA PHE A 56 -7.00 -6.45 5.21
C PHE A 56 -7.94 -6.63 6.40
N LEU A 57 -7.54 -7.45 7.37
CA LEU A 57 -8.28 -7.65 8.61
C LEU A 57 -7.57 -6.89 9.73
N ARG A 58 -8.28 -5.99 10.42
CA ARG A 58 -7.66 -5.16 11.47
C ARG A 58 -7.08 -6.02 12.61
N ASP A 59 -7.68 -7.17 12.89
CA ASP A 59 -7.24 -8.10 13.93
C ASP A 59 -5.87 -8.75 13.65
N ASP A 60 -5.40 -8.75 12.40
CA ASP A 60 -4.09 -9.31 12.03
C ASP A 60 -2.92 -8.36 12.37
N HIS A 61 -3.21 -7.12 12.78
CA HIS A 61 -2.21 -6.08 13.01
C HIS A 61 -2.10 -5.69 14.48
N LEU A 62 -0.86 -5.61 14.97
CA LEU A 62 -0.52 -5.32 16.37
C LEU A 62 -0.99 -3.94 16.86
N PHE A 63 -1.24 -3.01 15.95
CA PHE A 63 -1.68 -1.66 16.27
C PHE A 63 -3.00 -1.39 15.58
N GLN A 64 -4.02 -1.10 16.38
CA GLN A 64 -5.29 -0.63 15.86
C GLN A 64 -5.17 0.89 15.63
N PRO A 65 -5.24 1.37 14.37
CA PRO A 65 -5.39 2.79 14.12
C PRO A 65 -6.74 3.26 14.69
N ALA A 66 -6.73 4.47 15.27
CA ALA A 66 -7.89 5.12 15.87
C ALA A 66 -9.01 5.37 14.85
#